data_AF-A0A0A2UZK6-F1
#
_entry.id   AF-A0A0A2UZK6-F1
#
_cell.length_a   1.000
_cell.length_b   1.000
_cell.length_c   1.000
_cell.angle_alpha   90.00
_cell.angle_beta   90.00
_cell.angle_gamma   90.00
#
_symmetry.space_group_name_H-M   'P 1'
#
loop_
_entity.id
_entity.type
_entity.pdbx_description
1 polymer ?
#
loop_
_entity_poly.entity_id
_entity_poly.type
_entity_poly.pdbx_seq_one_letter_code
_entity_poly.pdbx_strand_id
1 'polypeptide(L)'
;MNVIFILLIGFIMTVLLSFLFYKLSRNKSHWLMKYIPSITAALSIGIVYMKMLFLSQSYEPITDIVLMIILSLVFGVSLLSAILIDVVRRKV
;
A
#
# COMPACT_ATOMS: atom_id res chain seq x y z
N MET A 1 20.95 8.06 -16.09
CA MET A 1 20.63 6.61 -16.21
C MET A 1 19.80 6.05 -15.06
N ASN A 2 19.32 6.87 -14.10
CA ASN A 2 18.63 6.38 -12.89
C ASN A 2 17.10 6.40 -12.97
N VAL A 3 16.50 7.41 -13.63
CA VAL A 3 15.03 7.60 -13.61
C VAL A 3 14.29 6.52 -14.40
N ILE A 4 14.80 6.13 -15.57
CA ILE A 4 14.22 5.07 -16.40
C ILE A 4 14.29 3.72 -15.66
N PHE A 5 15.40 3.43 -14.99
CA PHE A 5 15.58 2.18 -14.24
C PHE A 5 14.61 2.08 -13.05
N ILE A 6 14.40 3.20 -12.33
CA ILE A 6 13.44 3.28 -11.23
C ILE A 6 11.99 3.12 -11.74
N LEU A 7 11.64 3.75 -12.87
CA LEU A 7 10.32 3.58 -13.49
C LEU A 7 10.08 2.13 -13.91
N LEU A 8 11.09 1.45 -14.44
CA LEU A 8 11.00 0.06 -14.88
C LEU A 8 10.80 -0.89 -13.69
N ILE A 9 11.52 -0.66 -12.58
CA ILE A 9 11.33 -1.41 -11.33
C ILE A 9 9.94 -1.13 -10.73
N GLY A 10 9.51 0.13 -10.73
CA GLY A 10 8.18 0.53 -10.25
C GLY A 10 7.06 -0.12 -11.06
N PHE A 11 7.22 -0.20 -12.38
CA PHE A 11 6.27 -0.86 -13.28
C PHE A 11 6.22 -2.38 -13.07
N ILE A 12 7.39 -3.01 -12.91
CA ILE A 12 7.45 -4.44 -12.57
C ILE A 12 6.76 -4.71 -11.24
N MET A 13 7.02 -3.88 -10.22
CA MET A 13 6.38 -3.99 -8.90
C MET A 13 4.87 -3.85 -8.95
N THR A 14 4.33 -2.88 -9.69
CA THR A 14 2.87 -2.68 -9.81
C THR A 14 2.19 -3.81 -10.59
N VAL A 15 2.84 -4.37 -11.61
CA VAL A 15 2.34 -5.55 -12.32
C VAL A 15 2.36 -6.79 -11.43
N LEU A 16 3.45 -7.00 -10.68
CA LEU A 16 3.56 -8.11 -9.72
C LEU A 16 2.50 -8.00 -8.62
N LEU A 17 2.26 -6.79 -8.12
CA LEU A 17 1.22 -6.49 -7.15
C LEU A 17 -0.18 -6.73 -7.68
N SER A 18 -0.48 -6.25 -8.88
CA SER A 18 -1.77 -6.49 -9.53
C SER A 18 -2.02 -7.98 -9.71
N PHE A 19 -0.99 -8.74 -10.09
CA PHE A 19 -1.06 -10.19 -10.21
C PHE A 19 -1.28 -10.87 -8.84
N LEU A 20 -0.60 -10.41 -7.80
CA LEU A 20 -0.75 -10.92 -6.43
C LEU A 20 -2.17 -10.66 -5.90
N PHE A 21 -2.68 -9.44 -6.06
CA PHE A 21 -4.06 -9.08 -5.70
C PHE A 21 -5.09 -9.86 -6.52
N TYR A 22 -4.86 -10.05 -7.82
CA TYR A 22 -5.73 -10.86 -8.67
C TYR A 22 -5.77 -12.32 -8.22
N LYS A 23 -4.61 -12.92 -7.92
CA LYS A 23 -4.52 -14.30 -7.41
C LYS A 23 -5.15 -14.43 -6.03
N LEU A 24 -4.94 -13.46 -5.14
CA LEU A 24 -5.54 -13.40 -3.80
C LEU A 24 -7.06 -13.24 -3.87
N SER A 25 -7.57 -12.47 -4.83
CA SER A 25 -9.00 -12.26 -5.08
C SER A 25 -9.68 -13.48 -5.72
N ARG A 26 -8.97 -14.19 -6.61
CA ARG A 26 -9.49 -15.38 -7.31
C ARG A 26 -9.69 -16.58 -6.37
N ASN A 27 -8.86 -16.71 -5.33
CA ASN A 27 -9.17 -17.59 -4.21
C ASN A 27 -10.23 -16.89 -3.34
N LYS A 28 -11.51 -17.26 -3.52
CA LYS A 28 -12.75 -16.74 -2.88
C LYS A 28 -12.79 -16.71 -1.34
N SER A 29 -11.67 -16.57 -0.63
CA SER A 29 -11.69 -16.27 0.79
C SER A 29 -12.08 -14.81 0.97
N HIS A 30 -13.39 -14.59 1.11
CA HIS A 30 -14.01 -13.33 1.55
C HIS A 30 -13.28 -12.68 2.75
N TRP A 31 -12.52 -13.49 3.49
CA TRP A 31 -11.73 -13.12 4.65
C TRP A 31 -10.50 -12.25 4.34
N LEU A 32 -9.87 -12.41 3.17
CA LEU A 32 -8.69 -11.61 2.77
C LEU A 32 -9.07 -10.34 2.02
N MET A 33 -10.23 -10.33 1.37
CA MET A 33 -10.69 -9.20 0.54
C MET A 33 -10.87 -7.92 1.37
N LYS A 34 -11.23 -8.05 2.65
CA LYS A 34 -11.37 -6.92 3.58
C LYS A 34 -10.05 -6.23 3.95
N TYR A 35 -8.92 -6.92 3.80
CA TYR A 35 -7.59 -6.36 4.07
C TYR A 35 -6.97 -5.67 2.84
N ILE A 36 -7.59 -5.79 1.66
CA ILE A 36 -7.09 -5.16 0.42
C ILE A 36 -6.82 -3.67 0.62
N PRO A 37 -7.73 -2.86 1.21
CA PRO A 37 -7.48 -1.44 1.40
C PRO A 37 -6.32 -1.13 2.36
N SER A 38 -5.96 -2.07 3.25
CA SER A 38 -4.86 -1.89 4.21
C SER A 38 -3.54 -2.29 3.55
N ILE A 39 -3.56 -3.36 2.76
CA ILE A 39 -2.39 -3.81 1.98
C ILE A 39 -2.02 -2.73 0.96
N THR A 40 -2.98 -2.15 0.25
CA THR A 40 -2.71 -1.05 -0.71
C THR A 40 -2.12 0.17 -0.01
N ALA A 41 -2.66 0.58 1.14
CA ALA A 41 -2.11 1.69 1.91
C ALA A 41 -0.67 1.43 2.39
N ALA A 42 -0.37 0.22 2.89
CA ALA A 42 0.99 -0.17 3.28
C ALA A 42 1.98 -0.12 2.11
N LEU A 43 1.55 -0.55 0.92
CA LEU A 43 2.37 -0.49 -0.28
C LEU A 43 2.63 0.94 -0.75
N SER A 44 1.61 1.80 -0.67
CA SER A 44 1.78 3.23 -0.98
C SER A 44 2.81 3.88 -0.05
N ILE A 45 2.82 3.55 1.24
CA ILE A 45 3.86 3.99 2.18
C ILE A 45 5.24 3.50 1.72
N GLY A 46 5.37 2.22 1.35
CA GLY A 46 6.62 1.65 0.85
C GLY A 46 7.14 2.35 -0.41
N ILE A 47 6.26 2.69 -1.35
CA ILE A 47 6.62 3.42 -2.58
C ILE A 47 7.11 4.83 -2.25
N VAL A 48 6.42 5.53 -1.35
CA VAL A 48 6.81 6.88 -0.91
C VAL A 48 8.17 6.83 -0.23
N TYR A 49 8.42 5.84 0.63
CA TYR A 49 9.70 5.65 1.28
C TYR A 49 10.84 5.33 0.28
N MET A 50 10.56 4.54 -0.76
CA MET A 50 11.51 4.29 -1.84
C MET A 50 11.80 5.56 -2.65
N LYS A 51 10.78 6.39 -2.95
CA LYS A 51 10.97 7.70 -3.58
C LYS A 51 11.90 8.57 -2.74
N MET A 52 11.69 8.61 -1.43
CA MET A 52 12.52 9.36 -0.49
C MET A 52 14.00 8.94 -0.55
N LEU A 53 14.27 7.64 -0.57
CA LEU A 53 15.64 7.10 -0.59
C LEU A 53 16.40 7.34 -1.91
N PHE A 54 15.71 7.27 -3.07
CA PHE A 54 16.38 7.16 -4.37
C PHE A 54 16.26 8.40 -5.29
N LEU A 55 15.30 9.30 -5.07
CA LEU A 55 15.00 10.44 -5.97
C LEU A 55 15.35 11.82 -5.38
N SER A 56 16.11 11.87 -4.28
CA SER A 56 16.28 13.02 -3.40
C SER A 56 17.23 14.14 -3.88
N GLN A 57 17.19 14.53 -5.17
CA GLN A 57 17.93 15.71 -5.63
C GLN A 57 17.22 17.06 -5.39
N SER A 58 15.93 17.06 -5.04
CA SER A 58 15.14 18.26 -4.72
C SER A 58 14.09 17.91 -3.67
N TYR A 59 14.57 17.60 -2.47
CA TYR A 59 13.75 17.06 -1.39
C TYR A 59 12.92 18.18 -0.73
N GLU A 60 11.59 18.03 -0.71
CA GLU A 60 10.71 18.85 0.11
C GLU A 60 10.32 18.06 1.37
N PRO A 61 11.08 18.16 2.47
CA PRO A 61 10.89 17.30 3.64
C PRO A 61 9.50 17.49 4.29
N ILE A 62 8.90 18.68 4.16
CA ILE A 62 7.60 19.00 4.76
C ILE A 62 6.47 18.24 4.05
N THR A 63 6.44 18.25 2.71
CA THR A 63 5.37 17.59 1.95
C THR A 63 5.44 16.07 2.13
N ASP A 64 6.64 15.52 2.18
CA ASP A 64 6.90 14.10 2.41
C ASP A 64 6.46 13.64 3.82
N ILE A 65 6.68 14.45 4.87
CA ILE A 65 6.19 14.18 6.24
C ILE A 65 4.66 14.20 6.28
N VAL A 66 4.03 15.22 5.68
CA VAL A 66 2.56 15.33 5.64
C VAL A 66 1.95 14.14 4.91
N LEU A 67 2.54 13.73 3.79
CA LEU A 67 2.07 12.61 3.00
C LEU A 67 2.19 11.27 3.75
N MET A 68 3.29 11.08 4.50
CA MET A 68 3.46 9.94 5.42
C MET A 68 2.39 9.90 6.52
N ILE A 69 2.07 11.05 7.13
CA ILE A 69 1.03 11.13 8.17
C ILE A 69 -0.34 10.74 7.61
N ILE A 70 -0.72 11.28 6.44
CA ILE A 70 -1.99 10.96 5.79
C ILE A 70 -2.06 9.47 5.44
N LEU A 71 -1.02 8.92 4.82
CA LEU A 71 -0.98 7.50 4.47
C LEU A 71 -1.04 6.59 5.70
N SER A 72 -0.38 6.96 6.79
CA SER A 72 -0.45 6.24 8.07
C SER A 72 -1.86 6.25 8.66
N LEU A 73 -2.57 7.38 8.60
CA LEU A 73 -3.98 7.47 9.02
C LEU A 73 -4.88 6.59 8.15
N VAL A 74 -4.73 6.65 6.83
CA VAL A 74 -5.50 5.79 5.91
C VAL A 74 -5.23 4.31 6.20
N PHE A 75 -3.97 3.94 6.42
CA PHE A 75 -3.59 2.58 6.80
C PHE A 75 -4.25 2.16 8.12
N GLY A 76 -4.18 3.00 9.15
CA GLY A 76 -4.75 2.73 10.47
C GLY A 76 -6.26 2.53 10.43
N VAL A 77 -7.01 3.45 9.81
CA VAL A 77 -8.48 3.35 9.69
C VAL A 77 -8.88 2.12 8.87
N SER A 78 -8.17 1.89 7.77
CA SER A 78 -8.39 0.73 6.91
C SER A 78 -8.18 -0.59 7.65
N LEU A 79 -7.09 -0.70 8.42
CA LEU A 79 -6.77 -1.91 9.16
C LEU A 79 -7.74 -2.14 10.34
N LEU A 80 -8.13 -1.07 11.05
CA LEU A 80 -9.17 -1.11 12.07
C LEU A 80 -10.50 -1.60 11.49
N SER A 81 -10.90 -1.10 10.31
CA SER A 81 -12.13 -1.53 9.64
C SER A 81 -12.11 -3.02 9.28
N ALA A 82 -10.97 -3.52 8.80
CA ALA A 82 -10.79 -4.92 8.46
C ALA A 82 -10.89 -5.82 9.70
N ILE A 83 -10.30 -5.39 10.83
CA ILE A 83 -10.39 -6.10 12.11
C ILE A 83 -11.82 -6.08 12.66
N LEU A 84 -12.50 -4.92 12.62
CA LEU A 84 -13.88 -4.79 13.10
C LEU A 84 -14.84 -5.72 12.35
N ILE A 85 -14.71 -5.81 11.03
CA ILE A 85 -15.49 -6.76 10.21
C ILE A 85 -15.29 -8.19 10.70
N ASP A 86 -14.07 -8.55 11.09
CA ASP A 86 -13.77 -9.89 11.62
C ASP A 86 -14.37 -10.14 13.00
N VAL A 87 -14.31 -9.16 13.90
CA VAL A 87 -14.89 -9.27 15.24
C VAL A 87 -16.42 -9.39 15.16
N VAL A 88 -17.06 -8.60 14.30
CA VAL A 88 -18.51 -8.65 14.09
C VAL A 88 -18.94 -9.97 13.46
N ARG A 89 -18.22 -10.44 12.44
CA ARG A 89 -18.58 -11.69 11.73
C ARG A 89 -18.35 -12.96 12.55
N ARG A 90 -17.44 -12.96 13.53
CA ARG A 90 -17.27 -14.08 14.47
C ARG A 90 -18.33 -14.15 15.56
N LYS A 91 -19.11 -13.07 15.75
CA LYS A 91 -20.16 -12.97 16.78
C LYS A 91 -21.55 -13.37 16.28
N VAL A 92 -21.71 -13.56 14.97
CA VAL A 92 -22.94 -14.04 14.31
C VAL A 92 -22.71 -15.49 13.88
#